data_AF-A0A015MTW3-F1
#
_entry.id   AF-A0A015MTW3-F1
#
_cell.length_a   1.000
_cell.length_b   1.000
_cell.length_c   1.000
_cell.angle_alpha   90.00
_cell.angle_beta   90.00
_cell.angle_gamma   90.00
#
_symmetry.space_group_name_H-M   'P 1'
#
loop_
_entity.id
_entity.type
_entity.pdbx_description
1 polymer ?
#
loop_
_entity_poly.entity_id
_entity_poly.type
_entity_poly.pdbx_seq_one_letter_code
_entity_poly.pdbx_strand_id
1 'polypeptide(L)' 'MAADNGNTAAQFNLGDLYFNGKLGISKDEEKGLSYLKLAAIKGQPKARAMLDKLKINYLV' A
#
# COMPACT_ATOMS: atom_id res chain seq x y z
N MET A 1 -11.99 -0.94 16.98
CA MET A 1 -12.05 0.40 16.36
C MET A 1 -12.05 0.22 14.85
N ALA A 2 -13.14 0.60 14.15
CA ALA A 2 -13.27 0.43 12.69
C ALA A 2 -12.83 1.67 11.88
N ALA A 3 -12.43 2.74 12.57
CA ALA A 3 -12.18 4.05 11.96
C ALA A 3 -10.91 4.11 11.07
N ASP A 4 -9.90 3.25 11.31
CA ASP A 4 -8.67 3.24 10.49
C ASP A 4 -8.80 2.45 9.17
N ASN A 5 -9.85 1.65 8.99
CA ASN A 5 -10.01 0.84 7.77
C ASN A 5 -10.20 1.70 6.51
N GLY A 6 -10.86 2.86 6.62
CA GLY A 6 -11.10 3.74 5.48
C GLY A 6 -9.82 4.40 4.97
N ASN A 7 -9.00 4.92 5.89
CA ASN A 7 -7.75 5.61 5.55
C ASN A 7 -6.71 4.61 4.99
N THR A 8 -6.57 3.46 5.64
CA THR A 8 -5.61 2.44 5.21
C THR A 8 -6.00 1.77 3.90
N ALA A 9 -7.29 1.52 3.64
CA ALA A 9 -7.75 1.03 2.34
C ALA A 9 -7.46 2.02 1.22
N ALA A 10 -7.65 3.32 1.46
CA ALA A 10 -7.30 4.36 0.48
C ALA A 10 -5.79 4.40 0.21
N GLN A 11 -4.95 4.32 1.25
CA GLN A 11 -3.50 4.23 1.09
C GLN A 11 -3.07 3.00 0.29
N PHE A 12 -3.66 1.83 0.55
CA PHE A 12 -3.40 0.63 -0.23
C PHE A 12 -3.79 0.80 -1.70
N ASN A 13 -4.98 1.34 -1.97
CA ASN A 13 -5.43 1.56 -3.35
C ASN A 13 -4.50 2.55 -4.06
N LEU A 14 -4.11 3.64 -3.41
CA LEU A 14 -3.15 4.60 -3.98
C LEU A 14 -1.80 3.93 -4.28
N GLY A 15 -1.33 3.10 -3.35
CA GLY A 15 -0.11 2.32 -3.51
C GLY A 15 -0.18 1.37 -4.71
N ASP A 16 -1.27 0.62 -4.86
CA ASP A 16 -1.51 -0.27 -6.00
C ASP A 16 -1.61 0.49 -7.33
N LEU A 17 -2.25 1.67 -7.32
CA LEU A 17 -2.37 2.51 -8.51
C LEU A 17 -1.01 3.03 -9.00
N TYR A 18 -0.17 3.55 -8.10
CA TYR A 18 1.18 3.99 -8.43
C TYR A 18 2.07 2.81 -8.81
N PHE A 19 2.02 1.71 -8.04
CA PHE A 19 2.87 0.54 -8.27
C PHE A 19 2.61 -0.13 -9.62
N ASN A 20 1.35 -0.21 -10.04
CA ASN A 20 0.97 -0.82 -11.33
C ASN A 20 0.80 0.18 -12.47
N GLY A 21 0.79 1.50 -12.20
CA GLY A 21 0.55 2.53 -13.21
C GLY A 21 -0.84 2.44 -13.83
N LYS A 22 -1.90 2.55 -13.02
CA LYS A 22 -3.31 2.44 -13.43
C LYS A 22 -3.98 3.82 -13.55
N LEU A 23 -5.11 3.90 -14.27
CA LEU A 23 -5.93 5.13 -14.40
C LEU A 23 -5.18 6.34 -14.99
N GLY A 24 -4.18 6.11 -15.85
CA GLY A 24 -3.36 7.20 -16.40
C GLY A 24 -2.33 7.75 -15.42
N ILE A 25 -2.17 7.12 -14.25
CA ILE A 25 -1.07 7.40 -13.33
C ILE A 25 0.19 6.72 -13.87
N SER A 26 1.26 7.50 -14.01
CA SER A 26 2.58 6.96 -14.35
C SER A 26 3.00 5.93 -13.31
N LYS A 27 3.42 4.76 -13.79
CA LYS A 27 3.96 3.71 -12.93
C LYS A 27 5.14 4.26 -12.13
N ASP A 28 5.00 4.23 -10.82
CA ASP A 28 6.00 4.67 -9.85
C ASP A 28 6.02 3.65 -8.73
N GLU A 29 6.93 2.68 -8.87
CA GLU A 29 7.04 1.55 -7.96
C GLU A 29 7.48 2.00 -6.56
N GLU A 30 8.40 2.98 -6.46
CA GLU A 30 8.89 3.50 -5.19
C GLU A 30 7.80 4.22 -4.40
N LYS A 31 7.04 5.08 -5.09
CA LYS A 31 5.93 5.81 -4.49
C LYS A 31 4.79 4.86 -4.12
N GLY A 32 4.46 3.91 -5.00
CA GLY A 32 3.48 2.87 -4.73
C GLY A 32 3.84 2.04 -3.49
N LEU A 33 5.11 1.62 -3.41
CA LEU A 33 5.67 0.92 -2.26
C LEU A 33 5.58 1.71 -0.96
N SER A 34 5.86 3.01 -1.01
CA SER A 34 5.78 3.88 0.17
C SER A 34 4.36 3.91 0.74
N TYR A 35 3.35 4.05 -0.12
CA TYR A 35 1.94 3.99 0.30
C TYR A 35 1.52 2.61 0.81
N LEU A 36 1.97 1.53 0.16
CA LEU A 36 1.72 0.15 0.63
C LEU A 36 2.34 -0.08 2.01
N LYS A 37 3.58 0.36 2.25
CA LYS A 37 4.25 0.27 3.56
C LYS A 37 3.48 1.03 4.62
N LEU A 38 3.07 2.27 4.35
CA LEU A 38 2.25 3.08 5.25
C LEU A 38 0.94 2.39 5.64
N ALA A 39 0.24 1.82 4.65
CA ALA A 39 -0.98 1.06 4.89
C ALA A 39 -0.70 -0.17 5.78
N ALA A 40 0.36 -0.92 5.50
CA ALA A 40 0.73 -2.11 6.27
C ALA A 40 1.13 -1.77 7.71
N ILE A 41 1.87 -0.68 7.94
CA ILE A 41 2.24 -0.16 9.28
C ILE A 41 0.97 0.20 10.08
N LYS A 42 -0.03 0.79 9.42
CA LYS A 42 -1.32 1.11 10.04
C LYS A 42 -2.26 -0.09 10.22
N GLY A 43 -1.78 -1.31 9.95
CA GLY A 43 -2.53 -2.55 10.18
C GLY A 43 -3.42 -2.99 9.02
N GLN A 44 -3.21 -2.46 7.80
CA GLN A 44 -3.97 -2.89 6.63
C GLN A 44 -3.56 -4.31 6.19
N PRO A 45 -4.46 -5.30 6.23
CA PRO A 45 -4.13 -6.70 5.98
C PRO A 45 -3.77 -7.02 4.52
N LYS A 46 -4.43 -6.40 3.53
CA LYS A 46 -4.10 -6.52 2.10
C LYS A 46 -2.73 -5.91 1.77
N ALA A 47 -2.40 -4.76 2.35
CA ALA A 47 -1.10 -4.13 2.11
C ALA A 47 0.03 -4.98 2.69
N ARG A 48 -0.15 -5.48 3.92
CA ARG A 48 0.76 -6.43 4.55
C ARG A 48 0.95 -7.69 3.70
N ALA A 49 -0.15 -8.34 3.29
CA ALA A 49 -0.10 -9.51 2.43
C ALA A 49 0.59 -9.25 1.08
N MET A 50 0.44 -8.04 0.52
CA MET A 50 1.12 -7.66 -0.71
C MET A 50 2.62 -7.49 -0.51
N LEU A 51 3.04 -6.82 0.57
CA LEU A 51 4.46 -6.64 0.90
C LEU A 51 5.13 -7.96 1.27
N ASP A 52 4.45 -8.84 1.99
CA ASP A 52 4.91 -10.20 2.28
C ASP A 52 5.13 -11.01 0.99
N LYS A 53 4.21 -10.92 0.03
CA LYS A 53 4.38 -11.54 -1.31
C LYS A 53 5.58 -10.98 -2.05
N LEU A 54 5.83 -9.69 -1.91
CA LEU A 54 6.99 -9.01 -2.51
C LEU A 54 8.28 -9.21 -1.70
N LYS A 55 8.21 -9.87 -0.54
CA LYS A 55 9.32 -10.03 0.42
C LYS A 55 9.93 -8.70 0.86
N ILE A 56 9.10 -7.67 0.99
CA ILE A 56 9.52 -6.32 1.35
C ILE A 56 9.25 -6.07 2.82
N ASN A 57 10.30 -5.72 3.55
CA ASN A 57 10.15 -5.31 4.93
C ASN A 57 9.51 -3.91 5.01
N TYR A 58 8.55 -3.79 5.92
CA TYR A 58 7.77 -2.58 6.18
C TYR A 58 7.69 -2.26 7.68
N LEU A 59 8.24 -3.14 8.52
CA LEU A 59 8.44 -2.91 9.94
C LEU A 59 9.87 -2.37 10.08
N VAL A 60 9.97 -1.12 10.52
CA VAL A 60 11.24 -0.45 10.87
C VAL A 60 11.47 -0.57 12.36
#